data_AF-A0A430LW77-F1
#
_entry.id   AF-A0A430LW77-F1
#
_cell.length_a   1.000
_cell.length_b   1.000
_cell.length_c   1.000
_cell.angle_alpha   90.00
_cell.angle_beta   90.00
_cell.angle_gamma   90.00
#
_symmetry.space_group_name_H-M   'P 1'
#
loop_
_entity.id
_entity.type
_entity.pdbx_description
1 polymer ?
#
loop_
_entity_poly.entity_id
_entity_poly.type
_entity_poly.pdbx_seq_one_letter_code
_entity_poly.pdbx_strand_id
1 'polypeptide(L)'
;MALLANVLAVGLGSLFNEAPAMAEYPTALIPEFAPKFDNGSVYAFPMTLSENVITTGRYQDPFYVAMANISSGTTLPPGASAIEYCGTMGSTSGPVPCGRTLLLGWGRMASAENENSTIEASFVTCRPIFETAMFNLTVNTEGHVLAYEKMSKLEASLDYADSELHSDLIFQSANHIWNQLDFQWHNDTTARDWMSYLAMVTMGNRSILDPQKPVPEPENLVAVVDDIYRRVFAILLSLNEQLFDHTSNEKPLTGVRRTTETRIFMEDASFIMTMTVLAMNTLVALLFYSKAVPFVLPRMPTTIGSVLAYLAPSRLAGPAYTAAPGNSARTFSFGRYIGRDGHVHIGIDMDPHVVPVHPESLRERMK
;
A
#
# COMPACT_ATOMS: atom_id res chain seq x y z
N MET A 1 33.57 40.10 0.32
CA MET A 1 33.00 39.02 1.17
C MET A 1 31.48 38.90 1.02
N ALA A 2 30.68 39.97 1.17
CA ALA A 2 29.22 39.90 1.07
C ALA A 2 28.67 39.43 -0.31
N LEU A 3 29.31 39.84 -1.41
CA LEU A 3 28.88 39.48 -2.76
C LEU A 3 29.03 37.98 -3.06
N LEU A 4 30.07 37.34 -2.52
CA LEU A 4 30.30 35.89 -2.64
C LEU A 4 29.32 35.08 -1.82
N ALA A 5 28.94 35.55 -0.63
CA ALA A 5 27.96 34.88 0.23
C ALA A 5 26.55 34.86 -0.41
N ASN A 6 26.15 35.95 -1.06
CA ASN A 6 24.86 36.03 -1.75
C ASN A 6 24.80 35.16 -3.00
N VAL A 7 25.89 35.10 -3.78
CA VAL A 7 25.98 34.21 -4.96
C VAL A 7 25.96 32.74 -4.52
N LEU A 8 26.64 32.39 -3.42
CA LEU A 8 26.62 31.03 -2.88
C LEU A 8 25.21 30.64 -2.41
N ALA A 9 24.49 31.54 -1.72
CA ALA A 9 23.13 31.28 -1.25
C ALA A 9 22.13 31.09 -2.40
N VAL A 10 22.20 31.91 -3.45
CA VAL A 10 21.34 31.78 -4.65
C VAL A 10 21.70 30.52 -5.44
N GLY A 11 22.99 30.20 -5.57
CA GLY A 11 23.45 28.97 -6.22
C GLY A 11 23.02 27.70 -5.46
N LEU A 12 23.06 27.71 -4.12
CA LEU A 12 22.60 26.60 -3.29
C LEU A 12 21.10 26.35 -3.42
N GLY A 13 20.30 27.42 -3.55
CA GLY A 13 18.85 27.31 -3.76
C GLY A 13 18.46 26.66 -5.09
N SER A 14 19.30 26.80 -6.14
CA SER A 14 19.09 26.15 -7.44
C SER A 14 19.58 24.70 -7.53
N LEU A 15 20.38 24.21 -6.58
CA LEU A 15 20.88 22.83 -6.59
C LEU A 15 19.79 21.80 -6.28
N PHE A 16 18.69 22.26 -5.69
CA PHE A 16 17.67 21.41 -5.09
C PHE A 16 16.32 21.67 -5.77
N ASN A 17 15.67 20.60 -6.21
CA ASN A 17 14.34 20.63 -6.78
C ASN A 17 13.37 19.90 -5.86
N GLU A 18 12.21 20.50 -5.63
CA GLU A 18 11.12 19.89 -4.88
C GLU A 18 10.21 19.15 -5.87
N ALA A 19 10.13 17.83 -5.74
CA ALA A 19 9.24 17.02 -6.56
C ALA A 19 8.38 16.11 -5.67
N PRO A 20 7.12 15.86 -6.05
CA PRO A 20 6.30 14.86 -5.40
C PRO A 20 6.92 13.49 -5.61
N ALA A 21 7.16 12.79 -4.52
CA ALA A 21 7.70 11.43 -4.52
C ALA A 21 6.83 10.54 -3.64
N MET A 22 6.64 9.30 -4.11
CA MET A 22 5.97 8.28 -3.31
C MET A 22 6.91 7.83 -2.20
N ALA A 23 6.48 8.02 -0.96
CA ALA A 23 7.15 7.52 0.22
C ALA A 23 6.36 6.34 0.80
N GLU A 24 7.08 5.29 1.19
CA GLU A 24 6.51 4.11 1.85
C GLU A 24 6.92 4.11 3.32
N TYR A 25 5.93 4.03 4.20
CA TYR A 25 6.14 3.96 5.64
C TYR A 25 5.58 2.67 6.21
N PRO A 26 6.40 1.84 6.88
CA PRO A 26 5.87 0.71 7.63
C PRO A 26 4.95 1.25 8.72
N THR A 27 3.72 0.76 8.77
CA THR A 27 2.69 1.18 9.72
C THR A 27 2.15 -0.06 10.41
N ALA A 28 2.04 0.00 11.74
CA ALA A 28 1.37 -1.04 12.50
C ALA A 28 -0.15 -0.87 12.32
N LEU A 29 -0.79 -1.84 11.68
CA LEU A 29 -2.24 -1.93 11.55
C LEU A 29 -2.77 -2.77 12.71
N ILE A 30 -3.69 -2.22 13.47
CA ILE A 30 -4.32 -2.92 14.59
C ILE A 30 -5.63 -3.50 14.04
N PRO A 31 -5.83 -4.83 14.08
CA PRO A 31 -7.11 -5.42 13.69
C PRO A 31 -8.23 -4.85 14.55
N GLU A 32 -9.32 -4.42 13.94
CA GLU A 32 -10.48 -3.89 14.66
C GLU A 32 -11.35 -5.01 15.24
N PHE A 33 -11.34 -6.16 14.56
CA PHE A 33 -12.09 -7.35 14.92
C PHE A 33 -11.14 -8.53 15.11
N ALA A 34 -11.49 -9.43 16.03
CA ALA A 34 -10.89 -10.75 16.09
C ALA A 34 -11.47 -11.64 14.97
N PRO A 35 -10.75 -12.66 14.49
CA PRO A 35 -11.22 -13.62 13.48
C PRO A 35 -12.21 -14.64 14.07
N LYS A 36 -13.18 -14.16 14.86
CA LYS A 36 -14.23 -14.94 15.51
C LYS A 36 -15.51 -14.12 15.55
N PHE A 37 -16.64 -14.82 15.51
CA PHE A 37 -17.93 -14.18 15.73
C PHE A 37 -18.22 -13.98 17.21
N ASP A 38 -18.89 -12.88 17.56
CA ASP A 38 -19.41 -12.66 18.90
C ASP A 38 -20.61 -13.54 19.16
N ASN A 39 -20.58 -14.22 20.30
CA ASN A 39 -21.58 -15.21 20.66
C ASN A 39 -22.97 -14.57 20.87
N GLY A 40 -23.02 -13.44 21.57
CA GLY A 40 -24.27 -12.75 21.87
C GLY A 40 -24.94 -12.23 20.60
N SER A 41 -24.15 -11.60 19.73
CA SER A 41 -24.61 -11.06 18.45
C SER A 41 -25.11 -12.15 17.50
N VAL A 42 -24.41 -13.28 17.39
CA VAL A 42 -24.85 -14.39 16.51
C VAL A 42 -26.20 -14.95 16.96
N TYR A 43 -26.40 -15.18 18.25
CA TYR A 43 -27.68 -15.69 18.76
C TYR A 43 -28.82 -14.67 18.67
N ALA A 44 -28.51 -13.37 18.79
CA ALA A 44 -29.49 -12.29 18.63
C ALA A 44 -29.77 -11.96 17.15
N PHE A 45 -28.91 -12.41 16.22
CA PHE A 45 -28.96 -12.03 14.82
C PHE A 45 -30.32 -12.22 14.13
N PRO A 46 -31.03 -13.35 14.28
CA PRO A 46 -32.37 -13.50 13.69
C PRO A 46 -33.34 -12.41 14.15
N MET A 47 -33.29 -12.05 15.44
CA MET A 47 -34.15 -11.03 16.04
C MET A 47 -33.79 -9.65 15.48
N THR A 48 -32.50 -9.30 15.50
CA THR A 48 -31.98 -8.04 14.94
C THR A 48 -32.40 -7.84 13.50
N LEU A 49 -32.35 -8.88 12.68
CA LEU A 49 -32.80 -8.79 11.30
C LEU A 49 -34.32 -8.66 11.20
N SER A 50 -35.08 -9.44 11.97
CA SER A 50 -36.56 -9.38 11.95
C SER A 50 -37.13 -8.04 12.42
N GLU A 51 -36.48 -7.37 13.38
CA GLU A 51 -36.91 -6.05 13.87
C GLU A 51 -36.63 -4.94 12.85
N ASN A 52 -35.59 -5.12 12.04
CA ASN A 52 -35.16 -4.15 11.04
C ASN A 52 -35.68 -4.46 9.62
N VAL A 53 -36.44 -5.54 9.44
CA VAL A 53 -36.99 -5.96 8.14
C VAL A 53 -38.48 -6.28 8.28
N ILE A 54 -39.31 -5.72 7.39
CA ILE A 54 -40.75 -6.02 7.33
C ILE A 54 -40.93 -7.38 6.62
N THR A 55 -41.23 -8.47 7.34
CA THR A 55 -41.60 -9.75 6.71
C THR A 55 -42.78 -10.42 7.41
N THR A 56 -43.78 -10.86 6.62
CA THR A 56 -44.97 -11.58 7.07
C THR A 56 -44.84 -13.08 6.81
N GLY A 57 -45.13 -13.91 7.81
CA GLY A 57 -45.02 -15.38 7.71
C GLY A 57 -46.33 -16.10 7.41
N ARG A 58 -46.28 -17.12 6.53
CA ARG A 58 -47.27 -18.23 6.48
C ARG A 58 -46.61 -19.55 6.05
N TYR A 59 -47.20 -20.65 6.55
CA TYR A 59 -46.63 -21.98 6.77
C TYR A 59 -47.11 -23.01 5.71
N GLN A 60 -46.27 -24.01 5.40
CA GLN A 60 -46.51 -25.45 5.11
C GLN A 60 -45.72 -26.04 3.93
N ASP A 61 -45.18 -27.24 4.19
CA ASP A 61 -44.35 -28.17 3.39
C ASP A 61 -44.06 -27.81 1.91
N PRO A 62 -42.93 -27.16 1.59
CA PRO A 62 -42.73 -26.47 0.32
C PRO A 62 -42.63 -27.39 -0.90
N PHE A 63 -42.16 -28.63 -0.77
CA PHE A 63 -41.96 -29.46 -1.97
C PHE A 63 -43.29 -29.91 -2.58
N TYR A 64 -44.22 -30.37 -1.75
CA TYR A 64 -45.56 -30.79 -2.18
C TYR A 64 -46.53 -29.60 -2.33
N VAL A 65 -46.39 -28.55 -1.51
CA VAL A 65 -47.19 -27.33 -1.64
C VAL A 65 -46.71 -26.46 -2.80
N ALA A 66 -45.41 -26.34 -3.09
CA ALA A 66 -44.95 -25.62 -4.30
C ALA A 66 -45.44 -26.33 -5.55
N MET A 67 -45.30 -27.66 -5.64
CA MET A 67 -45.82 -28.43 -6.78
C MET A 67 -47.35 -28.34 -6.90
N ALA A 68 -48.09 -28.35 -5.78
CA ALA A 68 -49.54 -28.22 -5.78
C ALA A 68 -50.02 -26.77 -6.03
N ASN A 69 -49.37 -25.74 -5.51
CA ASN A 69 -49.69 -24.31 -5.69
C ASN A 69 -49.27 -23.78 -7.06
N ILE A 70 -48.19 -24.35 -7.64
CA ILE A 70 -47.86 -24.24 -9.07
C ILE A 70 -49.07 -24.63 -9.92
N SER A 71 -49.88 -25.61 -9.47
CA SER A 71 -51.11 -26.06 -10.15
C SER A 71 -52.43 -25.52 -9.57
N SER A 72 -52.45 -24.85 -8.41
CA SER A 72 -53.68 -24.55 -7.67
C SER A 72 -53.65 -23.17 -7.00
N GLY A 73 -54.33 -22.20 -7.63
CA GLY A 73 -54.81 -20.99 -6.96
C GLY A 73 -54.08 -19.69 -7.31
N THR A 74 -52.98 -19.75 -8.06
CA THR A 74 -52.37 -18.57 -8.66
C THR A 74 -53.10 -18.23 -9.97
N THR A 75 -53.54 -16.98 -10.13
CA THR A 75 -54.14 -16.54 -11.39
C THR A 75 -53.07 -16.51 -12.46
N LEU A 76 -53.14 -17.46 -13.36
CA LEU A 76 -52.22 -17.60 -14.46
C LEU A 76 -52.53 -16.55 -15.56
N PRO A 77 -51.52 -15.82 -16.07
CA PRO A 77 -51.73 -14.85 -17.12
C PRO A 77 -51.85 -15.54 -18.50
N PRO A 78 -52.69 -15.06 -19.42
CA PRO A 78 -52.93 -15.76 -20.68
C PRO A 78 -51.64 -15.95 -21.50
N GLY A 79 -51.49 -17.12 -22.13
CA GLY A 79 -50.35 -17.47 -22.99
C GLY A 79 -49.25 -18.25 -22.28
N ALA A 80 -48.01 -18.19 -22.79
CA ALA A 80 -46.89 -18.84 -22.13
C ALA A 80 -46.53 -18.10 -20.83
N SER A 81 -46.21 -18.86 -19.79
CA SER A 81 -45.92 -18.32 -18.47
C SER A 81 -44.62 -18.87 -17.88
N ALA A 82 -43.96 -18.03 -17.10
CA ALA A 82 -42.76 -18.32 -16.33
C ALA A 82 -43.01 -18.11 -14.84
N ILE A 83 -42.22 -18.81 -14.04
CA ILE A 83 -42.17 -18.67 -12.59
C ILE A 83 -40.73 -18.85 -12.12
N GLU A 84 -40.35 -18.08 -11.11
CA GLU A 84 -39.07 -18.19 -10.42
C GLU A 84 -39.29 -18.37 -8.92
N TYR A 85 -38.35 -19.07 -8.30
CA TYR A 85 -38.35 -19.32 -6.87
C TYR A 85 -36.94 -19.18 -6.30
N CYS A 86 -36.86 -18.47 -5.17
CA CYS A 86 -35.69 -18.45 -4.32
C CYS A 86 -36.10 -18.62 -2.84
N GLY A 87 -35.63 -19.69 -2.20
CA GLY A 87 -35.87 -19.88 -0.77
C GLY A 87 -35.02 -20.97 -0.12
N THR A 88 -35.29 -21.26 1.15
CA THR A 88 -34.57 -22.27 1.93
C THR A 88 -35.37 -23.54 2.19
N MET A 89 -34.64 -24.64 2.38
CA MET A 89 -35.25 -25.89 2.81
C MET A 89 -35.74 -25.76 4.26
N GLY A 90 -37.06 -25.77 4.47
CA GLY A 90 -37.68 -25.67 5.81
C GLY A 90 -38.01 -24.24 6.28
N SER A 91 -38.22 -23.30 5.36
CA SER A 91 -38.50 -21.87 5.58
C SER A 91 -39.62 -21.48 6.56
N THR A 92 -40.34 -22.43 7.15
CA THR A 92 -41.64 -22.23 7.81
C THR A 92 -41.56 -21.90 9.31
N SER A 93 -40.44 -22.13 10.00
CA SER A 93 -40.39 -22.06 11.48
C SER A 93 -39.30 -21.13 12.04
N GLY A 94 -38.89 -20.12 11.26
CA GLY A 94 -37.71 -19.28 11.56
C GLY A 94 -36.41 -19.91 11.05
N PRO A 95 -35.22 -19.47 11.52
CA PRO A 95 -33.96 -20.14 11.23
C PRO A 95 -34.00 -21.56 11.81
N VAL A 96 -34.31 -22.54 10.96
CA VAL A 96 -34.26 -23.96 11.31
C VAL A 96 -32.92 -24.54 10.85
N PRO A 97 -32.41 -25.62 11.46
CA PRO A 97 -31.14 -26.25 11.06
C PRO A 97 -31.06 -26.60 9.56
N CYS A 98 -32.20 -26.89 8.91
CA CYS A 98 -32.28 -27.16 7.48
C CYS A 98 -32.16 -25.91 6.58
N GLY A 99 -32.39 -24.72 7.15
CA GLY A 99 -32.45 -23.42 6.48
C GLY A 99 -31.12 -22.91 5.95
N ARG A 100 -30.03 -23.66 6.18
CA ARG A 100 -28.73 -23.41 5.55
C ARG A 100 -28.77 -23.66 4.04
N THR A 101 -29.57 -24.63 3.56
CA THR A 101 -29.61 -25.00 2.14
C THR A 101 -30.54 -24.08 1.37
N LEU A 102 -30.02 -23.46 0.30
CA LEU A 102 -30.79 -22.64 -0.64
C LEU A 102 -31.30 -23.51 -1.79
N LEU A 103 -32.55 -23.26 -2.17
CA LEU A 103 -33.24 -23.86 -3.29
C LEU A 103 -33.67 -22.75 -4.24
N LEU A 104 -33.24 -22.88 -5.48
CA LEU A 104 -33.60 -21.99 -6.58
C LEU A 104 -34.33 -22.81 -7.65
N GLY A 105 -35.33 -22.21 -8.28
CA GLY A 105 -36.13 -22.90 -9.30
C GLY A 105 -36.66 -21.97 -10.37
N TRP A 106 -36.76 -22.50 -11.58
CA TRP A 106 -37.37 -21.85 -12.74
C TRP A 106 -38.35 -22.82 -13.39
N GLY A 107 -39.58 -22.36 -13.60
CA GLY A 107 -40.63 -23.12 -14.28
C GLY A 107 -41.11 -22.42 -15.55
N ARG A 108 -41.52 -23.21 -16.53
CA ARG A 108 -42.14 -22.77 -17.79
C ARG A 108 -43.37 -23.59 -18.11
N MET A 109 -44.35 -22.93 -18.70
CA MET A 109 -45.60 -23.54 -19.12
C MET A 109 -46.10 -22.90 -20.41
N ALA A 110 -46.51 -23.71 -21.37
CA ALA A 110 -46.90 -23.26 -22.71
C ALA A 110 -48.26 -22.54 -22.75
N SER A 111 -49.20 -22.98 -21.91
CA SER A 111 -50.52 -22.37 -21.76
C SER A 111 -50.82 -22.19 -20.28
N ALA A 112 -51.08 -20.95 -19.88
CA ALA A 112 -51.48 -20.58 -18.53
C ALA A 112 -52.99 -20.52 -18.34
N GLU A 113 -53.77 -21.20 -19.18
CA GLU A 113 -55.14 -21.51 -18.79
C GLU A 113 -55.11 -22.57 -17.67
N ASN A 114 -56.12 -22.60 -16.80
CA ASN A 114 -56.27 -23.57 -15.70
C ASN A 114 -56.48 -25.01 -16.23
N GLU A 115 -55.51 -25.48 -17.00
CA GLU A 115 -55.48 -26.75 -17.70
C GLU A 115 -54.45 -27.66 -17.02
N ASN A 116 -54.74 -28.96 -16.98
CA ASN A 116 -53.76 -29.95 -16.57
C ASN A 116 -52.66 -30.07 -17.63
N SER A 117 -51.65 -29.20 -17.53
CA SER A 117 -50.51 -29.17 -18.44
C SER A 117 -49.22 -29.62 -17.73
N THR A 118 -48.21 -29.95 -18.54
CA THR A 118 -46.87 -30.30 -18.05
C THR A 118 -46.05 -29.03 -17.86
N ILE A 119 -45.39 -28.91 -16.70
CA ILE A 119 -44.46 -27.82 -16.41
C ILE A 119 -43.04 -28.30 -16.68
N GLU A 120 -42.31 -27.56 -17.50
CA GLU A 120 -40.88 -27.73 -17.64
C GLU A 120 -40.20 -26.97 -16.51
N ALA A 121 -39.35 -27.64 -15.72
CA ALA A 121 -38.75 -27.03 -14.55
C ALA A 121 -37.27 -27.37 -14.43
N SER A 122 -36.51 -26.41 -13.91
CA SER A 122 -35.08 -26.51 -13.60
C SER A 122 -34.85 -26.04 -12.18
N PHE A 123 -34.03 -26.76 -11.42
CA PHE A 123 -33.77 -26.47 -10.01
C PHE A 123 -32.27 -26.54 -9.71
N VAL A 124 -31.82 -25.64 -8.83
CA VAL A 124 -30.45 -25.63 -8.29
C VAL A 124 -30.53 -25.62 -6.78
N THR A 125 -29.82 -26.55 -6.15
CA THR A 125 -29.73 -26.66 -4.69
C THR A 125 -28.29 -26.36 -4.26
N CYS A 126 -28.11 -25.31 -3.46
CA CYS A 126 -26.81 -24.84 -3.01
C CYS A 126 -26.69 -24.92 -1.48
N ARG A 127 -25.58 -25.46 -0.98
CA ARG A 127 -25.24 -25.42 0.45
C ARG A 127 -24.02 -24.50 0.64
N PRO A 128 -24.18 -23.35 1.33
CA PRO A 128 -23.09 -22.42 1.51
C PRO A 128 -22.06 -22.97 2.51
N ILE A 129 -20.79 -22.67 2.25
CA ILE A 129 -19.64 -23.01 3.08
C ILE A 129 -18.95 -21.70 3.43
N PHE A 130 -18.68 -21.50 4.71
CA PHE A 130 -17.96 -20.32 5.17
C PHE A 130 -16.47 -20.58 5.01
N GLU A 131 -15.79 -19.81 4.15
CA GLU A 131 -14.35 -19.94 3.93
C GLU A 131 -13.64 -18.63 4.23
N THR A 132 -12.46 -18.72 4.86
CA THR A 132 -11.58 -17.58 5.10
C THR A 132 -10.21 -17.80 4.49
N ALA A 133 -9.55 -16.69 4.19
CA ALA A 133 -8.16 -16.66 3.78
C ALA A 133 -7.56 -15.29 4.11
N MET A 134 -6.25 -15.23 4.22
CA MET A 134 -5.49 -13.99 4.32
C MET A 134 -5.34 -13.36 2.95
N PHE A 135 -5.62 -12.06 2.86
CA PHE A 135 -5.47 -11.27 1.64
C PHE A 135 -4.51 -10.11 1.86
N ASN A 136 -3.67 -9.86 0.86
CA ASN A 136 -2.89 -8.64 0.75
C ASN A 136 -3.75 -7.61 0.01
N LEU A 137 -4.14 -6.54 0.71
CA LEU A 137 -5.08 -5.53 0.21
C LEU A 137 -4.36 -4.22 -0.06
N THR A 138 -4.66 -3.61 -1.20
CA THR A 138 -4.35 -2.21 -1.48
C THR A 138 -5.64 -1.43 -1.38
N VAL A 139 -5.70 -0.48 -0.44
CA VAL A 139 -6.87 0.37 -0.20
C VAL A 139 -6.57 1.83 -0.50
N ASN A 140 -7.58 2.59 -0.92
CA ASN A 140 -7.48 4.03 -1.07
C ASN A 140 -7.68 4.74 0.30
N THR A 141 -7.60 6.08 0.30
CA THR A 141 -7.81 6.90 1.51
C THR A 141 -9.23 6.89 2.06
N GLU A 142 -10.20 6.45 1.27
CA GLU A 142 -11.63 6.34 1.65
C GLU A 142 -11.97 4.94 2.17
N GLY A 143 -11.01 4.00 2.17
CA GLY A 143 -11.23 2.61 2.58
C GLY A 143 -11.70 1.68 1.45
N HIS A 144 -11.79 2.16 0.21
CA HIS A 144 -12.14 1.34 -0.94
C HIS A 144 -10.97 0.44 -1.36
N VAL A 145 -11.25 -0.84 -1.59
CA VAL A 145 -10.27 -1.82 -2.08
C VAL A 145 -9.98 -1.55 -3.56
N LEU A 146 -8.71 -1.29 -3.89
CA LEU A 146 -8.22 -1.08 -5.26
C LEU A 146 -7.68 -2.38 -5.87
N ALA A 147 -6.99 -3.19 -5.06
CA ALA A 147 -6.45 -4.48 -5.47
C ALA A 147 -6.39 -5.42 -4.29
N TYR A 148 -6.53 -6.73 -4.55
CA TYR A 148 -6.40 -7.77 -3.54
C TYR A 148 -5.68 -8.98 -4.12
N GLU A 149 -4.82 -9.60 -3.31
CA GLU A 149 -4.11 -10.83 -3.64
C GLU A 149 -4.26 -11.83 -2.49
N LYS A 150 -4.65 -13.07 -2.82
CA LYS A 150 -4.83 -14.12 -1.82
C LYS A 150 -3.47 -14.69 -1.39
N MET A 151 -3.17 -14.63 -0.11
CA MET A 151 -1.89 -15.05 0.47
C MET A 151 -1.93 -16.46 1.06
N SER A 152 -3.05 -16.85 1.66
CA SER A 152 -3.20 -18.18 2.27
C SER A 152 -4.13 -19.09 1.45
N LYS A 153 -4.17 -20.36 1.84
CA LYS A 153 -5.21 -21.28 1.36
C LYS A 153 -6.56 -20.88 1.97
N LEU A 154 -7.63 -21.27 1.27
CA LEU A 154 -8.99 -21.16 1.80
C LEU A 154 -9.18 -22.26 2.85
N GLU A 155 -9.69 -21.86 4.01
CA GLU A 155 -10.01 -22.75 5.11
C GLU A 155 -11.49 -22.60 5.46
N ALA A 156 -12.18 -23.74 5.55
CA ALA A 156 -13.63 -23.79 5.78
C ALA A 156 -14.01 -23.74 7.27
N SER A 157 -13.02 -23.69 8.17
CA SER A 157 -13.22 -23.63 9.62
C SER A 157 -12.55 -22.38 10.17
N LEU A 158 -13.24 -21.65 11.02
CA LEU A 158 -12.58 -20.65 11.87
C LEU A 158 -11.97 -21.39 13.07
N ASP A 159 -10.76 -21.03 13.47
CA ASP A 159 -9.95 -21.69 14.50
C ASP A 159 -10.48 -21.49 15.94
N TYR A 160 -11.78 -21.74 16.17
CA TYR A 160 -12.41 -21.74 17.49
C TYR A 160 -13.56 -22.75 17.56
N ALA A 161 -13.91 -23.20 18.77
CA ALA A 161 -14.77 -24.37 18.99
C ALA A 161 -16.19 -24.25 18.41
N ASP A 162 -16.81 -23.06 18.50
CA ASP A 162 -18.19 -22.81 18.07
C ASP A 162 -18.30 -22.26 16.65
N SER A 163 -17.24 -22.34 15.84
CA SER A 163 -17.19 -21.71 14.51
C SER A 163 -18.22 -22.24 13.53
N GLU A 164 -18.35 -23.57 13.46
CA GLU A 164 -19.33 -24.23 12.60
C GLU A 164 -20.76 -23.83 13.01
N LEU A 165 -21.06 -23.88 14.32
CA LEU A 165 -22.36 -23.49 14.85
C LEU A 165 -22.69 -22.03 14.55
N HIS A 166 -21.74 -21.11 14.76
CA HIS A 166 -21.96 -19.69 14.47
C HIS A 166 -22.20 -19.46 12.98
N SER A 167 -21.38 -20.06 12.11
CA SER A 167 -21.55 -19.93 10.66
C SER A 167 -22.91 -20.48 10.20
N ASP A 168 -23.34 -21.61 10.77
CA ASP A 168 -24.63 -22.23 10.46
C ASP A 168 -25.80 -21.35 10.89
N LEU A 169 -25.75 -20.76 12.08
CA LEU A 169 -26.78 -19.84 12.56
C LEU A 169 -26.86 -18.58 11.69
N ILE A 170 -25.72 -18.02 11.29
CA ILE A 170 -25.68 -16.86 10.39
C ILE A 170 -26.29 -17.21 9.04
N PHE A 171 -25.90 -18.34 8.42
CA PHE A 171 -26.48 -18.77 7.14
C PHE A 171 -28.00 -19.00 7.24
N GLN A 172 -28.46 -19.69 8.28
CA GLN A 172 -29.89 -19.96 8.48
C GLN A 172 -30.68 -18.66 8.61
N SER A 173 -30.15 -17.70 9.38
CA SER A 173 -30.80 -16.41 9.61
C SER A 173 -30.83 -15.56 8.34
N ALA A 174 -29.67 -15.41 7.69
CA ALA A 174 -29.51 -14.65 6.44
C ALA A 174 -30.44 -15.17 5.35
N ASN A 175 -30.38 -16.48 5.09
CA ASN A 175 -31.17 -17.07 4.03
C ASN A 175 -32.68 -17.01 4.32
N HIS A 176 -33.07 -17.09 5.60
CA HIS A 176 -34.49 -16.99 5.98
C HIS A 176 -35.11 -15.65 5.56
N ILE A 177 -34.38 -14.55 5.66
CA ILE A 177 -34.86 -13.21 5.27
C ILE A 177 -34.90 -13.05 3.76
N TRP A 178 -34.01 -13.73 3.05
CA TRP A 178 -33.96 -13.73 1.60
C TRP A 178 -34.95 -14.70 0.95
N ASN A 179 -35.76 -15.39 1.75
CA ASN A 179 -36.82 -16.24 1.23
C ASN A 179 -37.90 -15.40 0.56
N GLN A 180 -38.24 -15.78 -0.66
CA GLN A 180 -39.44 -15.29 -1.31
C GLN A 180 -40.67 -15.86 -0.61
N LEU A 181 -41.57 -14.96 -0.20
CA LEU A 181 -42.79 -15.33 0.53
C LEU A 181 -43.93 -15.75 -0.41
N ASP A 182 -43.96 -15.20 -1.63
CA ASP A 182 -45.06 -15.39 -2.59
C ASP A 182 -44.54 -15.81 -3.97
N PHE A 183 -45.21 -16.81 -4.53
CA PHE A 183 -44.98 -17.31 -5.88
C PHE A 183 -45.87 -16.57 -6.87
N GLN A 184 -45.30 -16.08 -7.97
CA GLN A 184 -46.06 -15.32 -8.96
C GLN A 184 -45.71 -15.81 -10.38
N TRP A 185 -46.71 -16.36 -11.05
CA TRP A 185 -46.63 -16.61 -12.49
C TRP A 185 -46.70 -15.30 -13.24
N HIS A 186 -45.93 -15.21 -14.31
CA HIS A 186 -45.90 -14.04 -15.17
C HIS A 186 -45.72 -14.42 -16.63
N ASN A 187 -46.16 -13.52 -17.51
CA ASN A 187 -46.02 -13.63 -18.96
C ASN A 187 -45.07 -12.57 -19.53
N ASP A 188 -44.28 -11.94 -18.67
CA ASP A 188 -43.36 -10.86 -19.03
C ASP A 188 -41.91 -11.27 -18.75
N THR A 189 -40.98 -10.31 -18.79
CA THR A 189 -39.55 -10.56 -18.52
C THR A 189 -39.07 -9.82 -17.27
N THR A 190 -39.96 -9.63 -16.30
CA THR A 190 -39.65 -8.95 -15.04
C THR A 190 -39.32 -9.97 -13.95
N ALA A 191 -38.27 -9.69 -13.18
CA ALA A 191 -37.82 -10.59 -12.13
C ALA A 191 -38.79 -10.56 -10.94
N ARG A 192 -39.15 -11.73 -10.41
CA ARG A 192 -40.01 -11.88 -9.23
C ARG A 192 -39.24 -12.08 -7.93
N ASP A 193 -37.95 -12.39 -8.03
CA ASP A 193 -37.06 -12.57 -6.89
C ASP A 193 -35.70 -11.91 -7.11
N TRP A 194 -34.98 -11.70 -6.00
CA TRP A 194 -33.71 -11.00 -6.00
C TRP A 194 -32.59 -11.79 -6.68
N MET A 195 -32.60 -13.13 -6.60
CA MET A 195 -31.57 -13.99 -7.18
C MET A 195 -31.70 -14.00 -8.70
N SER A 196 -32.91 -14.17 -9.22
CA SER A 196 -33.23 -14.11 -10.65
C SER A 196 -32.97 -12.71 -11.22
N TYR A 197 -33.22 -11.65 -10.45
CA TYR A 197 -32.83 -10.29 -10.85
C TYR A 197 -31.31 -10.14 -11.01
N LEU A 198 -30.54 -10.57 -10.01
CA LEU A 198 -29.07 -10.47 -10.05
C LEU A 198 -28.47 -11.41 -11.11
N ALA A 199 -29.05 -12.58 -11.33
CA ALA A 199 -28.66 -13.50 -12.39
C ALA A 199 -28.87 -12.89 -13.77
N MET A 200 -30.01 -12.21 -14.01
CA MET A 200 -30.26 -11.48 -15.25
C MET A 200 -29.16 -10.42 -15.49
N VAL A 201 -28.84 -9.63 -14.46
CA VAL A 201 -27.84 -8.57 -14.56
C VAL A 201 -26.44 -9.16 -14.83
N THR A 202 -26.08 -10.24 -14.15
CA THR A 202 -24.77 -10.89 -14.27
C THR A 202 -24.60 -11.57 -15.64
N MET A 203 -25.65 -12.19 -16.17
CA MET A 203 -25.63 -12.87 -17.48
C MET A 203 -25.79 -11.90 -18.66
N GLY A 204 -26.21 -10.65 -18.41
CA GLY A 204 -26.43 -9.63 -19.44
C GLY A 204 -27.59 -9.92 -20.39
N ASN A 205 -28.47 -10.86 -20.03
CA ASN A 205 -29.62 -11.26 -20.84
C ASN A 205 -30.84 -11.56 -19.97
N ARG A 206 -32.02 -11.63 -20.59
CA ARG A 206 -33.30 -11.89 -19.91
C ARG A 206 -33.85 -13.29 -20.14
N SER A 207 -33.07 -14.20 -20.74
CA SER A 207 -33.60 -15.52 -21.14
C SER A 207 -34.04 -16.36 -19.93
N ILE A 208 -33.42 -16.15 -18.77
CA ILE A 208 -33.76 -16.84 -17.53
C ILE A 208 -35.16 -16.49 -16.99
N LEU A 209 -35.77 -15.40 -17.47
CA LEU A 209 -37.12 -14.97 -17.09
C LEU A 209 -38.14 -15.12 -18.22
N ASP A 210 -37.68 -15.23 -19.47
CA ASP A 210 -38.55 -15.20 -20.64
C ASP A 210 -39.42 -16.49 -20.71
N PRO A 211 -40.77 -16.37 -20.69
CA PRO A 211 -41.69 -17.49 -20.82
C PRO A 211 -41.57 -18.25 -22.13
N GLN A 212 -41.08 -17.61 -23.20
CA GLN A 212 -40.92 -18.19 -24.53
C GLN A 212 -39.57 -18.91 -24.71
N LYS A 213 -38.68 -18.83 -23.72
CA LYS A 213 -37.39 -19.52 -23.71
C LYS A 213 -37.47 -20.78 -22.86
N PRO A 214 -36.68 -21.81 -23.20
CA PRO A 214 -36.57 -22.99 -22.35
C PRO A 214 -36.05 -22.59 -20.96
N VAL A 215 -36.37 -23.43 -19.97
CA VAL A 215 -35.79 -23.28 -18.63
C VAL A 215 -34.25 -23.27 -18.70
N PRO A 216 -33.58 -22.47 -17.87
CA PRO A 216 -32.13 -22.43 -17.84
C PRO A 216 -31.56 -23.78 -17.39
N GLU A 217 -30.45 -24.19 -18.01
CA GLU A 217 -29.75 -25.41 -17.62
C GLU A 217 -29.09 -25.23 -16.24
N PRO A 218 -29.29 -26.17 -15.28
CA PRO A 218 -28.73 -26.05 -13.93
C PRO A 218 -27.21 -25.87 -13.92
N GLU A 219 -26.50 -26.56 -14.81
CA GLU A 219 -25.03 -26.57 -14.89
C GLU A 219 -24.46 -25.17 -15.16
N ASN A 220 -25.13 -24.38 -15.99
CA ASN A 220 -24.72 -23.02 -16.32
C ASN A 220 -25.08 -22.02 -15.21
N LEU A 221 -26.06 -22.35 -14.36
CA LEU A 221 -26.51 -21.48 -13.29
C LEU A 221 -25.68 -21.59 -12.01
N VAL A 222 -25.09 -22.77 -11.72
CA VAL A 222 -24.33 -23.00 -10.48
C VAL A 222 -23.25 -21.94 -10.26
N ALA A 223 -22.45 -21.64 -11.29
CA ALA A 223 -21.38 -20.64 -11.19
C ALA A 223 -21.91 -19.21 -11.02
N VAL A 224 -23.04 -18.89 -11.64
CA VAL A 224 -23.69 -17.57 -11.53
C VAL A 224 -24.25 -17.37 -10.11
N VAL A 225 -24.95 -18.39 -9.61
CA VAL A 225 -25.51 -18.40 -8.26
C VAL A 225 -24.41 -18.33 -7.20
N ASP A 226 -23.30 -19.07 -7.38
CA ASP A 226 -22.15 -19.02 -6.48
C ASP A 226 -21.55 -17.61 -6.37
N ASP A 227 -21.29 -16.95 -7.52
CA ASP A 227 -20.70 -15.61 -7.51
C ASP A 227 -21.65 -14.57 -6.89
N ILE A 228 -22.96 -14.65 -7.19
CA ILE A 228 -23.96 -13.75 -6.64
C ILE A 228 -24.07 -13.95 -5.12
N TYR A 229 -24.27 -15.20 -4.67
CA TYR A 229 -24.45 -15.50 -3.26
C TYR A 229 -23.21 -15.08 -2.45
N ARG A 230 -22.01 -15.37 -2.96
CA ARG A 230 -20.74 -14.96 -2.32
C ARG A 230 -20.66 -13.46 -2.11
N ARG A 231 -21.01 -12.65 -3.13
CA ARG A 231 -20.97 -11.18 -3.03
C ARG A 231 -22.03 -10.63 -2.09
N VAL A 232 -23.27 -11.09 -2.23
CA VAL A 232 -24.39 -10.61 -1.40
C VAL A 232 -24.18 -10.99 0.07
N PHE A 233 -23.66 -12.18 0.33
CA PHE A 233 -23.32 -12.61 1.69
C PHE A 233 -22.16 -11.81 2.29
N ALA A 234 -21.12 -11.49 1.52
CA ALA A 234 -20.05 -10.62 1.99
C ALA A 234 -20.57 -9.20 2.34
N ILE A 235 -21.48 -8.66 1.53
CA ILE A 235 -22.14 -7.37 1.82
C ILE A 235 -22.95 -7.47 3.12
N LEU A 236 -23.73 -8.54 3.30
CA LEU A 236 -24.50 -8.76 4.52
C LEU A 236 -23.61 -8.74 5.76
N LEU A 237 -22.46 -9.43 5.72
CA LEU A 237 -21.50 -9.42 6.82
C LEU A 237 -20.93 -8.02 7.06
N SER A 238 -20.57 -7.28 6.00
CA SER A 238 -20.04 -5.91 6.14
C SER A 238 -21.06 -4.92 6.71
N LEU A 239 -22.36 -5.14 6.48
CA LEU A 239 -23.42 -4.30 7.03
C LEU A 239 -23.77 -4.67 8.48
N ASN A 240 -23.28 -5.81 8.96
CA ASN A 240 -23.57 -6.35 10.27
C ASN A 240 -22.29 -6.59 11.07
N GLU A 241 -21.48 -5.54 11.21
CA GLU A 241 -20.20 -5.58 11.92
C GLU A 241 -20.32 -6.08 13.36
N GLN A 242 -21.48 -5.91 14.00
CA GLN A 242 -21.77 -6.42 15.34
C GLN A 242 -21.62 -7.94 15.48
N LEU A 243 -21.68 -8.70 14.37
CA LEU A 243 -21.48 -10.14 14.38
C LEU A 243 -20.05 -10.53 14.74
N PHE A 244 -19.09 -9.65 14.49
CA PHE A 244 -17.68 -9.91 14.75
C PHE A 244 -17.31 -9.50 16.18
N ASP A 245 -16.39 -10.25 16.77
CA ASP A 245 -15.92 -9.93 18.12
C ASP A 245 -14.94 -8.76 18.07
N HIS A 246 -15.29 -7.66 18.74
CA HIS A 246 -14.47 -6.46 18.85
C HIS A 246 -13.33 -6.56 19.87
N THR A 247 -13.17 -7.71 20.55
CA THR A 247 -12.05 -7.95 21.48
C THR A 247 -10.77 -8.28 20.70
N SER A 248 -10.20 -7.27 20.05
CA SER A 248 -8.92 -7.40 19.37
C SER A 248 -7.77 -7.47 20.38
N ASN A 249 -7.44 -8.70 20.81
CA ASN A 249 -6.16 -9.03 21.43
C ASN A 249 -5.13 -9.46 20.38
N GLU A 250 -5.40 -9.21 19.10
CA GLU A 250 -4.53 -9.61 18.01
C GLU A 250 -3.28 -8.74 17.95
N LYS A 251 -2.19 -9.36 17.48
CA LYS A 251 -0.92 -8.64 17.32
C LYS A 251 -1.07 -7.65 16.16
N PRO A 252 -0.55 -6.42 16.29
CA PRO A 252 -0.52 -5.48 15.19
C PRO A 252 0.19 -6.09 13.97
N LEU A 253 -0.45 -5.99 12.80
CA LEU A 253 0.10 -6.42 11.53
C LEU A 253 0.95 -5.30 10.94
N THR A 254 2.06 -5.64 10.28
CA THR A 254 2.86 -4.63 9.56
C THR A 254 2.26 -4.39 8.18
N GLY A 255 1.70 -3.21 7.97
CA GLY A 255 1.25 -2.70 6.67
C GLY A 255 2.21 -1.66 6.09
N VAL A 256 2.01 -1.32 4.82
CA VAL A 256 2.78 -0.26 4.14
C VAL A 256 1.84 0.88 3.80
N ARG A 257 2.07 2.06 4.38
CA ARG A 257 1.38 3.28 4.01
C ARG A 257 2.15 4.00 2.92
N ARG A 258 1.51 4.12 1.76
CA ARG A 258 2.00 4.91 0.63
C ARG A 258 1.45 6.33 0.72
N THR A 259 2.33 7.31 0.83
CA THR A 259 1.94 8.74 0.85
C THR A 259 2.80 9.52 -0.14
N THR A 260 2.18 10.49 -0.80
CA THR A 260 2.90 11.43 -1.67
C THR A 260 3.45 12.55 -0.79
N GLU A 261 4.76 12.74 -0.82
CA GLU A 261 5.44 13.81 -0.08
C GLU A 261 6.31 14.62 -1.04
N THR A 262 6.47 15.92 -0.74
CA THR A 262 7.45 16.76 -1.43
C THR A 262 8.84 16.44 -0.87
N ARG A 263 9.70 15.88 -1.72
CA ARG A 263 11.10 15.59 -1.36
C ARG A 263 12.03 16.51 -2.13
N ILE A 264 13.12 16.88 -1.46
CA ILE A 264 14.18 17.70 -2.02
C ILE A 264 15.17 16.76 -2.72
N PHE A 265 15.19 16.81 -4.04
CA PHE A 265 16.15 16.09 -4.86
C PHE A 265 17.26 17.05 -5.29
N MET A 266 18.50 16.57 -5.29
CA MET A 266 19.57 17.32 -5.94
C MET A 266 19.42 17.17 -7.44
N GLU A 267 19.44 18.27 -8.17
CA GLU A 267 19.28 18.26 -9.63
C GLU A 267 20.45 17.50 -10.28
N ASP A 268 20.16 16.67 -11.30
CA ASP A 268 21.18 15.85 -11.98
C ASP A 268 22.33 16.69 -12.54
N ALA A 269 22.04 17.84 -13.15
CA ALA A 269 23.06 18.75 -13.67
C ALA A 269 23.98 19.27 -12.54
N SER A 270 23.37 19.64 -11.42
CA SER A 270 24.05 20.11 -10.22
C SER A 270 24.92 19.02 -9.55
N PHE A 271 24.46 17.77 -9.54
CA PHE A 271 25.24 16.62 -9.09
C PHE A 271 26.45 16.34 -9.99
N ILE A 272 26.24 16.37 -11.31
CA ILE A 272 27.33 16.16 -12.28
C ILE A 272 28.39 17.25 -12.14
N MET A 273 27.98 18.53 -12.04
CA MET A 273 28.93 19.64 -11.89
C MET A 273 29.73 19.55 -10.58
N THR A 274 29.09 19.24 -9.46
CA THR A 274 29.80 19.13 -8.16
C THR A 274 30.74 17.93 -8.13
N MET A 275 30.32 16.78 -8.64
CA MET A 275 31.15 15.57 -8.70
C MET A 275 32.36 15.76 -9.63
N THR A 276 32.18 16.41 -10.78
CA THR A 276 33.28 16.69 -11.73
C THR A 276 34.29 17.68 -11.16
N VAL A 277 33.84 18.76 -10.51
CA VAL A 277 34.73 19.72 -9.84
C VAL A 277 35.51 19.05 -8.71
N LEU A 278 34.84 18.23 -7.88
CA LEU A 278 35.49 17.49 -6.81
C LEU A 278 36.55 16.54 -7.37
N ALA A 279 36.21 15.73 -8.38
CA ALA A 279 37.13 14.79 -9.01
C ALA A 279 38.34 15.50 -9.62
N MET A 280 38.14 16.64 -10.29
CA MET A 280 39.22 17.42 -10.88
C MET A 280 40.16 18.00 -9.80
N ASN A 281 39.60 18.56 -8.73
CA ASN A 281 40.39 19.06 -7.60
C ASN A 281 41.16 17.93 -6.89
N THR A 282 40.56 16.75 -6.72
CA THR A 282 41.24 15.58 -6.19
C THR A 282 42.39 15.13 -7.09
N LEU A 283 42.20 15.14 -8.42
CA LEU A 283 43.23 14.75 -9.38
C LEU A 283 44.39 15.75 -9.37
N VAL A 284 44.10 17.05 -9.34
CA VAL A 284 45.11 18.12 -9.18
C VAL A 284 45.86 17.94 -7.86
N ALA A 285 45.16 17.73 -6.74
CA ALA A 285 45.79 17.47 -5.45
C ALA A 285 46.69 16.23 -5.51
N LEU A 286 46.22 15.12 -6.08
CA LEU A 286 47.03 13.92 -6.26
C LEU A 286 48.28 14.19 -7.09
N LEU A 287 48.20 14.95 -8.18
CA LEU A 287 49.37 15.30 -9.00
C LEU A 287 50.40 16.14 -8.22
N PHE A 288 49.96 17.17 -7.51
CA PHE A 288 50.85 18.04 -6.72
C PHE A 288 51.47 17.31 -5.53
N TYR A 289 50.70 16.49 -4.81
CA TYR A 289 51.17 15.78 -3.62
C TYR A 289 51.94 14.49 -3.96
N SER A 290 51.62 13.80 -5.06
CA SER A 290 52.37 12.58 -5.48
C SER A 290 53.69 12.92 -6.16
N LYS A 291 53.75 14.03 -6.91
CA LYS A 291 54.99 14.55 -7.48
C LYS A 291 55.62 15.62 -6.60
N ALA A 292 55.62 15.42 -5.28
CA ALA A 292 56.35 16.27 -4.35
C ALA A 292 57.83 16.36 -4.80
N VAL A 293 58.13 17.34 -5.63
CA VAL A 293 59.49 17.72 -5.99
C VAL A 293 60.04 18.27 -4.67
N PRO A 294 61.09 17.67 -4.07
CA PRO A 294 61.62 18.11 -2.78
C PRO A 294 62.46 19.40 -2.94
N PHE A 295 61.98 20.35 -3.75
CA PHE A 295 62.80 21.44 -4.25
C PHE A 295 62.45 22.77 -3.60
N VAL A 296 63.53 23.38 -3.11
CA VAL A 296 63.79 24.79 -2.78
C VAL A 296 63.69 25.21 -1.31
N LEU A 297 62.88 24.58 -0.46
CA LEU A 297 62.65 25.12 0.88
C LEU A 297 62.73 24.04 2.00
N PRO A 298 63.57 24.22 3.04
CA PRO A 298 63.67 23.31 4.21
C PRO A 298 62.32 23.03 4.92
N ARG A 299 61.33 23.91 4.74
CA ARG A 299 59.96 23.84 5.29
C ARG A 299 58.97 24.38 4.26
N MET A 300 57.90 23.64 3.98
CA MET A 300 56.83 24.15 3.11
C MET A 300 55.99 25.20 3.85
N PRO A 301 55.59 26.31 3.21
CA PRO A 301 54.79 27.37 3.82
C PRO A 301 53.30 26.97 3.92
N THR A 302 53.00 25.82 4.52
CA THR A 302 51.62 25.33 4.67
C THR A 302 50.91 25.92 5.89
N THR A 303 51.66 26.58 6.78
CA THR A 303 51.13 27.24 7.98
C THR A 303 51.83 28.57 8.24
N ILE A 304 51.16 29.51 8.92
CA ILE A 304 51.77 30.79 9.31
C ILE A 304 53.06 30.57 10.14
N GLY A 305 53.08 29.55 11.01
CA GLY A 305 54.27 29.19 11.79
C GLY A 305 55.46 28.73 10.94
N SER A 306 55.21 28.00 9.85
CA SER A 306 56.26 27.58 8.92
C SER A 306 56.89 28.74 8.14
N VAL A 307 56.12 29.79 7.85
CA VAL A 307 56.62 31.02 7.22
C VAL A 307 57.47 31.83 8.21
N LEU A 308 56.97 32.01 9.43
CA LEU A 308 57.67 32.75 10.48
C LEU A 308 59.02 32.11 10.86
N ALA A 309 59.14 30.80 10.74
CA ALA A 309 60.39 30.09 11.01
C ALA A 309 61.57 30.54 10.13
N TYR A 310 61.33 31.05 8.93
CA TYR A 310 62.39 31.57 8.05
C TYR A 310 62.95 32.93 8.48
N LEU A 311 62.23 33.64 9.34
CA LEU A 311 62.56 34.98 9.81
C LEU A 311 62.86 35.03 11.32
N ALA A 312 62.36 34.06 12.09
CA ALA A 312 62.46 34.08 13.55
C ALA A 312 63.90 34.19 14.11
N PRO A 313 64.92 33.49 13.57
CA PRO A 313 66.31 33.65 14.02
C PRO A 313 67.02 34.87 13.39
N SER A 314 66.38 35.53 12.43
CA SER A 314 66.94 36.62 11.63
C SER A 314 67.14 37.89 12.45
N ARG A 315 68.11 38.72 12.05
CA ARG A 315 68.31 40.05 12.65
C ARG A 315 67.13 40.98 12.37
N LEU A 316 66.33 40.65 11.35
CA LEU A 316 65.06 41.30 11.02
C LEU A 316 64.05 41.27 12.16
N ALA A 317 64.05 40.23 13.01
CA ALA A 317 63.14 40.10 14.13
C ALA A 317 63.59 40.87 15.38
N GLY A 318 64.73 41.57 15.32
CA GLY A 318 65.33 42.28 16.46
C GLY A 318 65.11 43.80 16.43
N PRO A 319 65.14 44.48 17.60
CA PRO A 319 64.99 45.93 17.70
C PRO A 319 66.14 46.74 17.06
N ALA A 320 67.26 46.10 16.73
CA ALA A 320 68.36 46.73 15.99
C ALA A 320 67.99 47.05 14.53
N TYR A 321 67.04 46.32 13.95
CA TYR A 321 66.55 46.57 12.59
C TYR A 321 65.79 47.90 12.49
N THR A 322 64.94 48.20 13.47
CA THR A 322 64.13 49.43 13.51
C THR A 322 64.93 50.67 13.90
N ALA A 323 66.07 50.50 14.58
CA ALA A 323 66.90 51.60 15.08
C ALA A 323 68.01 52.08 14.12
N ALA A 324 68.29 51.36 13.02
CA ALA A 324 69.40 51.66 12.12
C ALA A 324 68.99 52.66 11.01
N PRO A 325 69.72 53.77 10.78
CA PRO A 325 69.42 54.73 9.70
C PRO A 325 69.63 54.12 8.29
N GLY A 326 68.86 54.57 7.29
CA GLY A 326 69.03 54.18 5.88
C GLY A 326 68.12 53.04 5.38
N ASN A 327 66.79 53.23 5.47
CA ASN A 327 65.78 52.19 5.17
C ASN A 327 65.56 51.87 3.67
N SER A 328 65.99 52.70 2.73
CA SER A 328 65.60 52.57 1.31
C SER A 328 66.53 51.73 0.42
N ALA A 329 67.70 51.31 0.91
CA ALA A 329 68.72 50.61 0.11
C ALA A 329 69.08 49.21 0.63
N ARG A 330 68.31 48.65 1.57
CA ARG A 330 68.58 47.32 2.14
C ARG A 330 67.91 46.24 1.30
N THR A 331 68.68 45.26 0.83
CA THR A 331 68.17 44.08 0.14
C THR A 331 68.10 42.89 1.11
N PHE A 332 67.08 42.06 0.92
CA PHE A 332 66.92 40.81 1.66
C PHE A 332 67.19 39.65 0.72
N SER A 333 67.92 38.66 1.22
CA SER A 333 68.27 37.48 0.46
C SER A 333 67.89 36.22 1.23
N PHE A 334 67.56 35.17 0.50
CA PHE A 334 67.35 33.83 1.07
C PHE A 334 68.66 33.05 1.00
N GLY A 335 69.10 32.50 2.13
CA GLY A 335 70.30 31.68 2.17
C GLY A 335 70.74 31.32 3.59
N ARG A 336 72.03 30.99 3.72
CA ARG A 336 72.64 30.68 5.03
C ARG A 336 73.11 31.97 5.68
N TYR A 337 72.70 32.19 6.92
CA TYR A 337 73.10 33.36 7.71
C TYR A 337 73.36 32.95 9.16
N ILE A 338 74.10 33.78 9.89
CA ILE A 338 74.30 33.60 11.34
C ILE A 338 73.20 34.38 12.05
N GLY A 339 72.33 33.67 12.75
CA GLY A 339 71.20 34.24 13.47
C GLY A 339 71.62 35.02 14.71
N ARG A 340 70.63 35.65 15.36
CA ARG A 340 70.84 36.38 16.62
C ARG A 340 71.34 35.46 17.75
N ASP A 341 71.07 34.17 17.67
CA ASP A 341 71.52 33.13 18.59
C ASP A 341 72.97 32.68 18.35
N GLY A 342 73.65 33.22 17.35
CA GLY A 342 75.04 32.86 17.02
C GLY A 342 75.18 31.55 16.24
N HIS A 343 74.07 30.88 15.91
CA HIS A 343 74.06 29.65 15.12
C HIS A 343 73.77 29.93 13.64
N VAL A 344 74.14 28.98 12.78
CA VAL A 344 73.89 29.08 11.33
C VAL A 344 72.47 28.60 11.02
N HIS A 345 71.66 29.47 10.43
CA HIS A 345 70.30 29.20 9.99
C HIS A 345 70.17 29.29 8.48
N ILE A 346 69.09 28.70 7.93
CA ILE A 346 68.69 28.84 6.54
C ILE A 346 67.36 29.59 6.53
N GLY A 347 67.31 30.73 5.86
CA GLY A 347 66.12 31.57 5.81
C GLY A 347 66.41 32.93 5.20
N ILE A 348 65.66 33.94 5.60
CA ILE A 348 65.72 35.28 5.02
C ILE A 348 66.38 36.24 6.02
N ASP A 349 67.46 36.89 5.61
CA ASP A 349 68.15 37.94 6.37
C ASP A 349 68.66 39.04 5.43
N MET A 350 69.26 40.10 5.99
CA MET A 350 69.77 41.25 5.23
C MET A 350 71.12 40.96 4.57
N ASP A 351 71.30 41.41 3.32
CA ASP A 351 72.62 41.44 2.68
C ASP A 351 73.57 42.41 3.41
N PRO A 352 74.89 42.14 3.47
CA PRO A 352 75.62 41.00 2.89
C PRO A 352 75.74 39.79 3.84
N HIS A 353 74.89 39.66 4.86
CA HIS A 353 75.02 38.63 5.89
C HIS A 353 74.47 37.26 5.47
N VAL A 354 73.96 37.16 4.24
CA VAL A 354 73.38 35.96 3.67
C VAL A 354 74.32 35.41 2.60
N VAL A 355 74.66 34.14 2.71
CA VAL A 355 75.33 33.39 1.65
C VAL A 355 74.27 32.63 0.85
N PRO A 356 74.10 32.90 -0.45
CA PRO A 356 73.16 32.18 -1.31
C PRO A 356 73.44 30.67 -1.27
N VAL A 357 72.37 29.88 -1.21
CA VAL A 357 72.48 28.42 -1.16
C VAL A 357 72.26 27.84 -2.54
N HIS A 358 73.24 27.10 -3.06
CA HIS A 358 73.04 26.34 -4.29
C HIS A 358 72.06 25.19 -4.06
N PRO A 359 71.06 24.98 -4.95
CA PRO A 359 70.00 24.00 -4.73
C PRO A 359 70.49 22.57 -4.49
N GLU A 360 71.65 22.20 -5.04
CA GLU A 360 72.24 20.87 -4.87
C GLU A 360 72.82 20.62 -3.47
N SER A 361 73.29 21.66 -2.79
CA SER A 361 73.90 21.57 -1.45
C SER A 361 72.89 21.28 -0.33
N LEU A 362 71.59 21.42 -0.60
CA LEU A 362 70.51 21.08 0.33
C LEU A 362 70.15 19.58 0.29
N ARG A 363 70.61 18.86 -0.75
CA ARG A 363 70.28 17.44 -0.97
C ARG A 363 71.04 16.50 -0.04
N GLU A 364 72.26 16.84 0.35
CA GLU A 364 73.13 15.99 1.19
C GLU A 364 72.74 15.98 2.68
N ARG A 365 72.00 16.99 3.16
CA ARG A 365 71.57 17.10 4.57
C ARG A 365 70.17 16.54 4.87
N MET A 366 69.47 16.04 3.84
CA MET A 366 68.11 15.48 3.97
C MET A 366 68.06 13.94 3.85
N LYS A 367 69.22 13.27 3.94
CA LYS A 367 69.31 11.88 4.41
C LYS A 367 69.64 11.90 5.89
#